data_AF-A0A373VM08-F1
#
_entry.id   AF-A0A373VM08-F1
#
_cell.length_a   1.000
_cell.length_b   1.000
_cell.length_c   1.000
_cell.angle_alpha   90.00
_cell.angle_beta   90.00
_cell.angle_gamma   90.00
#
_symmetry.space_group_name_H-M   'P 1'
#
loop_
_entity.id
_entity.type
_entity.pdbx_description
1 polymer ?
#
loop_
_entity_poly.entity_id
_entity_poly.type
_entity_poly.pdbx_seq_one_letter_code
_entity_poly.pdbx_strand_id
1 'polypeptide(L)'
;MSIIRNRLYQFKQELLSNKDRAWYSHTNLLTAVDLLITDLDNLDESDWIRVNDEMPVERDSMFAKFKGTNKWKTGMFEKTSRDVLVTVEYDNGKRHTEVAHTVDGRWKLEMRILNARVIAWKEKPQPYKGDKNVSNM
;
A
#
# COMPACT_ATOMS: atom_id res chain seq x y z
N MET A 1 -6.96 -5.83 11.21
CA MET A 1 -7.86 -6.87 10.65
C MET A 1 -9.24 -6.26 10.43
N SER A 2 -9.81 -6.40 9.23
CA SER A 2 -11.13 -5.86 8.86
C SER A 2 -12.26 -6.53 9.65
N ILE A 3 -13.32 -5.80 10.00
CA ILE A 3 -14.55 -6.33 10.63
C ILE A 3 -15.15 -7.47 9.79
N ILE A 4 -15.05 -7.36 8.46
CA ILE A 4 -15.55 -8.36 7.51
C ILE A 4 -14.76 -9.67 7.65
N ARG A 5 -13.43 -9.58 7.72
CA ARG A 5 -12.54 -10.73 7.94
C ARG A 5 -12.93 -11.47 9.23
N ASN A 6 -13.06 -10.75 10.34
CA ASN A 6 -13.44 -11.35 11.62
C ASN A 6 -14.80 -12.06 11.55
N ARG A 7 -15.80 -11.46 10.90
CA ARG A 7 -17.14 -12.05 10.75
C ARG A 7 -17.12 -13.33 9.90
N LEU A 8 -16.35 -13.37 8.83
CA LEU A 8 -16.21 -14.56 7.98
C LEU A 8 -15.52 -15.71 8.72
N TYR A 9 -14.48 -15.41 9.50
CA TYR A 9 -13.85 -16.42 10.37
C TYR A 9 -14.83 -16.99 11.38
N GLN A 10 -15.65 -16.16 12.04
CA GLN A 10 -16.69 -16.64 12.96
C GLN A 10 -17.72 -17.51 12.24
N PHE A 11 -18.22 -17.06 11.09
CA PHE A 11 -19.20 -17.82 10.30
C PHE A 11 -18.65 -19.17 9.83
N LYS A 12 -17.36 -19.24 9.46
CA LYS A 12 -16.70 -20.51 9.15
C LYS A 12 -16.72 -21.47 10.34
N GLN A 13 -16.44 -20.99 11.56
CA GLN A 13 -16.49 -21.83 12.76
C GLN A 13 -17.91 -22.34 13.04
N GLU A 14 -18.92 -21.48 12.89
CA GLU A 14 -20.32 -21.86 13.04
C GLU A 14 -20.72 -22.95 12.05
N LEU A 15 -20.32 -22.82 10.77
CA LEU A 15 -20.55 -23.84 9.76
C LEU A 15 -19.89 -25.16 10.16
N LEU A 16 -18.60 -25.16 10.52
CA LEU A 16 -17.88 -26.36 10.93
C LEU A 16 -18.50 -27.05 12.16
N SER A 17 -19.10 -26.28 13.07
CA SER A 17 -19.74 -26.81 14.28
C SER A 17 -21.12 -27.45 14.03
N ASN A 18 -21.79 -27.09 12.93
CA ASN A 18 -23.17 -27.51 12.65
C ASN A 18 -23.20 -28.60 11.57
N LYS A 19 -23.12 -29.87 12.00
CA LYS A 19 -23.02 -31.06 11.15
C LYS A 19 -24.35 -31.53 10.53
N ASP A 20 -25.48 -30.95 10.92
CA ASP A 20 -26.83 -31.45 10.57
C ASP A 20 -27.43 -30.86 9.28
N ARG A 21 -26.69 -30.04 8.53
CA ARG A 21 -27.17 -29.52 7.23
C ARG A 21 -26.93 -30.55 6.12
N ALA A 22 -27.83 -30.58 5.13
CA ALA A 22 -27.67 -31.39 3.92
C ALA A 22 -26.24 -31.25 3.36
N TRP A 23 -25.49 -32.34 3.36
CA TRP A 23 -24.03 -32.39 3.13
C TRP A 23 -23.58 -31.52 1.94
N TYR A 24 -24.28 -31.60 0.81
CA TYR A 24 -23.98 -30.81 -0.39
C TYR A 24 -24.12 -29.30 -0.21
N SER A 25 -25.10 -28.82 0.56
CA SER A 25 -25.25 -27.39 0.87
C SER A 25 -24.18 -26.91 1.86
N HIS A 26 -23.77 -27.79 2.78
CA HIS A 26 -22.77 -27.47 3.79
C HIS A 26 -21.37 -27.31 3.17
N THR A 27 -20.97 -28.23 2.29
CA THR A 27 -19.68 -28.17 1.60
C THR A 27 -19.57 -26.96 0.68
N ASN A 28 -20.61 -26.65 -0.10
CA ASN A 28 -20.59 -25.48 -1.00
C ASN A 28 -20.47 -24.16 -0.22
N LEU A 29 -21.13 -24.05 0.93
CA LEU A 29 -21.04 -22.87 1.80
C LEU A 29 -19.65 -22.72 2.43
N LEU A 30 -19.06 -23.81 2.92
CA LEU A 30 -17.69 -23.78 3.45
C LEU A 30 -16.68 -23.37 2.37
N THR A 31 -16.76 -23.96 1.18
CA THR A 31 -15.88 -23.60 0.06
C THR A 31 -16.02 -22.13 -0.33
N ALA A 32 -17.26 -21.60 -0.41
CA ALA A 32 -17.48 -20.20 -0.74
C ALA A 32 -16.88 -19.26 0.32
N VAL A 33 -17.01 -19.59 1.61
CA VAL A 33 -16.42 -18.79 2.71
C VAL A 33 -14.89 -18.85 2.68
N ASP A 34 -14.30 -20.01 2.39
CA ASP A 34 -12.85 -20.15 2.27
C ASP A 34 -12.26 -19.35 1.10
N LEU A 35 -12.96 -19.33 -0.04
CA LEU A 35 -12.58 -18.48 -1.17
C LEU A 35 -12.65 -16.99 -0.80
N LEU A 36 -13.72 -16.54 -0.14
CA LEU A 36 -13.85 -15.15 0.29
C LEU A 36 -12.79 -14.72 1.32
N ILE A 37 -12.42 -15.62 2.25
CA ILE A 37 -11.32 -15.37 3.19
C ILE A 37 -10.01 -15.25 2.42
N THR A 38 -9.74 -16.17 1.49
CA THR A 38 -8.53 -16.16 0.66
C THR A 38 -8.43 -14.88 -0.17
N ASP A 39 -9.51 -14.48 -0.83
CA ASP A 39 -9.56 -13.24 -1.60
C ASP A 39 -9.34 -12.01 -0.70
N LEU A 40 -9.94 -11.97 0.49
CA LEU A 40 -9.74 -10.88 1.45
C LEU A 40 -8.33 -10.80 2.03
N ASP A 41 -7.64 -11.94 2.15
CA ASP A 41 -6.25 -11.98 2.59
C ASP A 41 -5.32 -11.57 1.44
N ASN A 42 -5.65 -11.95 0.21
CA ASN A 42 -4.94 -11.52 -1.00
C ASN A 42 -5.14 -10.03 -1.30
N LEU A 43 -6.28 -9.42 -0.95
CA LEU A 43 -6.52 -7.98 -1.12
C LEU A 43 -5.51 -7.14 -0.32
N ASP A 44 -5.13 -7.59 0.88
CA ASP A 44 -4.12 -6.91 1.71
C ASP A 44 -2.71 -6.95 1.07
N GLU A 45 -2.41 -7.97 0.25
CA GLU A 45 -1.17 -8.08 -0.53
C GLU A 45 -1.25 -7.39 -1.91
N SER A 46 -2.45 -7.30 -2.52
CA SER A 46 -2.66 -6.85 -3.90
C SER A 46 -2.49 -5.36 -4.13
N ASP A 47 -2.55 -4.54 -3.09
CA ASP A 47 -2.44 -3.08 -3.21
C ASP A 47 -1.00 -2.60 -3.51
N TRP A 48 0.01 -3.47 -3.36
CA TRP A 48 1.40 -3.11 -3.56
C TRP A 48 1.84 -3.31 -5.01
N ILE A 49 2.27 -2.22 -5.65
CA ILE A 49 2.80 -2.19 -7.00
C ILE A 49 4.31 -2.42 -6.95
N ARG A 50 4.84 -3.41 -7.67
CA ARG A 50 6.29 -3.64 -7.71
C ARG A 50 6.96 -2.54 -8.53
N VAL A 51 8.15 -2.12 -8.11
CA VAL A 51 8.91 -1.05 -8.80
C VAL A 51 9.28 -1.40 -10.25
N ASN A 52 9.35 -2.70 -10.58
CA ASN A 52 9.63 -3.16 -11.93
C ASN A 52 8.40 -3.19 -12.83
N ASP A 53 7.20 -3.17 -12.24
CA ASP A 53 5.95 -3.21 -12.98
C ASP A 53 5.53 -1.78 -13.34
N GLU A 54 5.53 -0.88 -12.35
CA GLU A 54 5.19 0.52 -12.54
C GLU A 54 5.83 1.40 -11.46
N MET A 55 6.15 2.65 -11.84
CA MET A 55 6.68 3.68 -10.95
C MET A 55 5.62 4.75 -10.70
N PRO A 56 5.63 5.45 -9.54
CA PRO A 56 4.72 6.56 -9.31
C PRO A 56 4.82 7.62 -10.39
N VAL A 57 3.68 8.17 -10.80
CA VAL A 57 3.64 9.22 -11.83
C VAL A 57 4.36 10.47 -11.33
N GLU A 58 5.40 10.88 -12.06
CA GLU A 58 6.08 12.15 -11.83
C GLU A 58 5.42 13.31 -12.58
N ARG A 59 5.47 14.48 -11.96
CA ARG A 59 5.04 15.76 -12.52
C ARG A 59 6.18 16.76 -12.52
N ASP A 60 6.09 17.77 -13.38
CA ASP A 60 7.06 18.85 -13.43
C ASP A 60 7.17 19.53 -12.06
N SER A 61 8.40 19.70 -11.61
CA SER A 61 8.71 20.40 -10.38
C SER A 61 8.57 21.90 -10.58
N MET A 62 8.51 22.64 -9.47
CA MET A 62 8.58 24.11 -9.51
C MET A 62 9.91 24.64 -10.09
N PHE A 63 10.95 23.80 -10.17
CA PHE A 63 12.27 24.14 -10.69
C PHE A 63 12.41 23.87 -12.19
N ALA A 64 11.52 23.09 -12.81
CA ALA A 64 11.60 22.72 -14.23
C ALA A 64 11.80 23.94 -15.16
N LYS A 65 11.12 25.06 -14.84
CA LYS A 65 11.24 26.34 -15.57
C LYS A 65 12.64 26.97 -15.58
N PHE A 66 13.54 26.54 -14.70
CA PHE A 66 14.91 27.05 -14.64
C PHE A 66 15.90 26.17 -15.41
N LYS A 67 15.48 25.00 -15.90
CA LYS A 67 16.35 24.07 -16.62
C LYS A 67 16.95 24.75 -17.85
N GLY A 68 18.26 24.56 -18.08
CA GLY A 68 18.99 25.17 -19.18
C GLY A 68 19.31 26.67 -19.00
N THR A 69 18.96 27.26 -17.86
CA THR A 69 19.26 28.66 -17.54
C THR A 69 20.37 28.77 -16.50
N ASN A 70 20.98 29.96 -16.37
CA ASN A 70 21.92 30.27 -15.28
C ASN A 70 21.27 30.30 -13.89
N LYS A 71 19.93 30.21 -13.80
CA LYS A 71 19.20 30.11 -12.53
C LYS A 71 19.10 28.68 -12.01
N TRP A 72 19.47 27.69 -12.82
CA TRP A 72 19.55 26.30 -12.40
C TRP A 72 20.67 26.12 -11.36
N LYS A 73 20.35 25.54 -10.21
CA LYS A 73 21.31 25.30 -9.13
C LYS A 73 21.42 23.82 -8.79
N THR A 74 22.56 23.44 -8.23
CA THR A 74 22.76 22.11 -7.65
C THR A 74 21.65 21.80 -6.64
N GLY A 75 20.99 20.66 -6.82
CA GLY A 75 19.84 20.24 -6.00
C GLY A 75 18.46 20.56 -6.59
N MET A 76 18.38 21.37 -7.65
CA MET A 76 17.16 21.46 -8.46
C MET A 76 16.96 20.18 -9.28
N PHE A 77 15.71 19.83 -9.53
CA PHE A 77 15.28 18.63 -10.25
C PHE A 77 14.12 18.97 -11.19
N GLU A 78 13.96 18.22 -12.27
CA GLU A 78 12.96 18.52 -13.30
C GLU A 78 11.58 17.99 -12.92
N LYS A 79 11.53 16.78 -12.37
CA LYS A 79 10.28 16.07 -12.07
C LYS A 79 10.30 15.43 -10.69
N THR A 80 9.11 15.29 -10.11
CA THR A 80 8.92 14.59 -8.84
C THR A 80 7.54 13.95 -8.75
N SER A 81 7.44 12.81 -8.07
CA SER A 81 6.15 12.20 -7.74
C SER A 81 5.51 12.86 -6.50
N ARG A 82 4.29 12.41 -6.16
CA ARG A 82 3.79 12.59 -4.79
C ARG A 82 4.50 11.63 -3.85
N ASP A 83 4.42 11.92 -2.56
CA ASP A 83 4.86 10.98 -1.54
C ASP A 83 3.91 9.78 -1.49
N VAL A 84 4.49 8.58 -1.55
CA VAL A 84 3.81 7.29 -1.48
C VAL A 84 4.34 6.48 -0.30
N LEU A 85 3.65 5.40 0.06
CA LEU A 85 4.21 4.39 0.94
C LEU A 85 5.08 3.43 0.11
N VAL A 86 6.25 3.08 0.63
CA VAL A 86 7.17 2.15 0.00
C VAL A 86 7.50 1.00 0.93
N THR A 87 7.74 -0.17 0.36
CA THR A 87 8.44 -1.26 1.03
C THR A 87 9.91 -1.20 0.65
N VAL A 88 10.77 -1.01 1.64
CA VAL A 88 12.23 -1.06 1.49
C VAL A 88 12.75 -2.40 1.98
N GLU A 89 13.71 -2.96 1.25
CA GLU A 89 14.44 -4.17 1.59
C GLU A 89 15.90 -3.79 1.87
N TYR A 90 16.40 -4.22 3.03
CA TYR A 90 17.78 -4.01 3.48
C TYR A 90 18.67 -5.19 3.07
N ASP A 91 19.98 -4.99 3.06
CA ASP A 91 20.97 -6.04 2.71
C ASP A 91 20.81 -7.34 3.54
N ASN A 92 20.31 -7.25 4.77
CA ASN A 92 20.03 -8.40 5.63
C ASN A 92 18.69 -9.10 5.33
N GLY A 93 18.00 -8.72 4.25
CA GLY A 93 16.70 -9.24 3.84
C GLY A 93 15.51 -8.72 4.66
N LYS A 94 15.74 -7.92 5.72
CA LYS A 94 14.65 -7.32 6.48
C LYS A 94 13.90 -6.32 5.62
N ARG A 95 12.58 -6.22 5.82
CA ARG A 95 11.72 -5.28 5.10
C ARG A 95 11.01 -4.33 6.06
N HIS A 96 10.87 -3.07 5.66
CA HIS A 96 10.14 -2.04 6.38
C HIS A 96 9.29 -1.19 5.44
N THR A 97 8.24 -0.59 5.98
CA THR A 97 7.42 0.39 5.26
C THR A 97 7.86 1.80 5.62
N GLU A 98 8.10 2.64 4.62
CA GLU A 98 8.53 4.04 4.78
C GLU A 98 7.76 4.95 3.83
N VAL A 99 7.95 6.27 3.96
CA VAL A 99 7.44 7.25 3.00
C VAL A 99 8.58 7.64 2.06
N ALA A 100 8.29 7.69 0.76
CA ALA A 100 9.25 8.13 -0.24
C ALA A 100 8.54 8.75 -1.45
N HIS A 101 9.31 9.39 -2.30
CA HIS A 101 8.88 9.85 -3.62
C HIS A 101 10.01 9.61 -4.63
N THR A 102 9.72 9.83 -5.91
CA THR A 102 10.73 9.82 -6.95
C THR A 102 11.10 11.25 -7.35
N VAL A 103 12.35 11.41 -7.77
CA VAL A 103 12.91 12.64 -8.34
C VAL A 103 13.69 12.25 -9.57
N ASP A 104 13.32 12.82 -10.72
CA ASP A 104 13.92 12.54 -12.03
C ASP A 104 14.08 11.02 -12.28
N GLY A 105 13.02 10.25 -11.99
CA GLY A 105 12.96 8.79 -12.17
C GLY A 105 13.69 7.97 -11.10
N ARG A 106 14.21 8.58 -10.04
CA ARG A 106 14.97 7.91 -8.98
C ARG A 106 14.29 8.01 -7.63
N TRP A 107 14.26 6.90 -6.88
CA TRP A 107 13.73 6.88 -5.52
C TRP A 107 14.52 7.81 -4.59
N LYS A 108 13.77 8.58 -3.82
CA LYS A 108 14.27 9.48 -2.79
C LYS A 108 13.75 9.02 -1.44
N LEU A 109 14.59 8.31 -0.72
CA LEU A 109 14.35 7.93 0.67
C LEU A 109 14.75 9.08 1.60
N GLU A 110 13.98 9.25 2.68
CA GLU A 110 14.25 10.24 3.72
C GLU A 110 15.56 9.90 4.47
N MET A 111 15.74 8.62 4.84
CA MET A 111 16.97 8.12 5.44
C MET A 111 17.86 7.44 4.40
N ARG A 112 18.85 8.18 3.87
CA ARG A 112 19.81 7.65 2.89
C ARG A 112 20.96 6.82 3.47
N ILE A 113 21.01 6.64 4.78
CA ILE A 113 22.18 6.10 5.50
C ILE A 113 22.23 4.56 5.44
N LEU A 114 21.12 3.92 5.03
CA LEU A 114 21.01 2.47 4.98
C LEU A 114 21.03 2.02 3.52
N ASN A 115 21.78 0.96 3.22
CA ASN A 115 21.72 0.23 1.95
C ASN A 115 20.33 -0.42 1.82
N ALA A 116 19.36 0.38 1.40
CA ALA A 116 17.97 0.01 1.31
C ALA A 116 17.50 0.20 -0.13
N ARG A 117 16.82 -0.82 -0.66
CA ARG A 117 16.22 -0.81 -1.99
C ARG A 117 14.71 -0.75 -1.87
N VAL A 118 14.07 0.17 -2.58
CA VAL A 118 12.61 0.14 -2.75
C VAL A 118 12.25 -1.03 -3.67
N ILE A 119 11.35 -1.91 -3.21
CA ILE A 119 10.93 -3.10 -3.97
C ILE A 119 9.45 -3.06 -4.40
N ALA A 120 8.62 -2.32 -3.66
CA ALA A 120 7.22 -2.09 -3.98
C ALA A 120 6.72 -0.77 -3.39
N TRP A 121 5.63 -0.23 -3.92
CA TRP A 121 5.02 1.01 -3.45
C TRP A 121 3.49 0.97 -3.55
N LYS A 122 2.81 1.87 -2.84
CA LYS A 122 1.39 2.14 -3.01
C LYS A 122 1.01 3.54 -2.57
N GLU A 123 -0.12 4.04 -3.04
CA GLU A 123 -0.67 5.33 -2.63
C GLU A 123 -0.89 5.40 -1.12
N LYS A 124 -0.73 6.61 -0.54
CA LYS A 124 -1.02 6.83 0.89
C LYS A 124 -2.51 6.57 1.16
N PRO A 125 -2.86 5.99 2.32
CA PRO A 125 -4.24 5.87 2.71
C PRO A 125 -4.87 7.26 2.85
N GLN A 126 -6.18 7.34 2.69
CA GLN A 126 -6.92 8.58 2.93
C GLN A 126 -6.72 9.03 4.38
N PRO A 127 -6.51 10.34 4.62
CA PRO A 127 -6.38 10.87 5.98
C PRO A 127 -7.59 10.52 6.85
N TYR A 128 -7.35 10.25 8.14
CA TYR A 128 -8.42 10.13 9.11
C TYR A 128 -9.18 11.46 9.20
N LYS A 129 -10.51 11.42 9.02
CA LYS A 129 -11.35 12.62 8.93
C LYS A 129 -11.80 13.18 10.28
N GLY A 130 -11.44 12.52 11.39
CA GLY A 130 -11.91 12.89 12.72
C GLY A 130 -13.40 12.58 12.93
N ASP A 131 -13.85 12.72 14.18
CA ASP A 131 -15.27 12.71 14.48
C ASP A 131 -15.91 14.02 14.01
N LYS A 132 -17.07 13.94 13.35
CA LYS A 132 -17.79 15.09 12.79
C LYS A 132 -18.33 16.09 13.85
N ASN A 133 -17.99 15.92 15.13
CA ASN A 133 -18.53 16.67 16.25
C ASN A 133 -17.46 17.53 16.94
N VAL A 134 -16.75 18.36 16.18
CA VAL A 134 -16.03 19.51 16.76
C VAL A 134 -16.49 20.79 16.05
N SER A 135 -17.79 21.05 16.15
CA SER A 135 -18.33 22.39 15.98
C SER A 135 -18.42 23.03 17.37
N ASN A 136 -17.70 24.14 17.52
CA ASN A 136 -17.69 25.11 18.63
C ASN A 136 -16.63 24.87 19.72
N MET A 137 -15.42 25.34 19.44
CA MET A 137 -14.65 26.15 20.39
C MET A 137 -14.52 27.56 19.82
#